data_AF-A0A6I4VWK2-F1
#
_entry.id   AF-A0A6I4VWK2-F1
#
_cell.length_a   1.000
_cell.length_b   1.000
_cell.length_c   1.000
_cell.angle_alpha   90.00
_cell.angle_beta   90.00
_cell.angle_gamma   90.00
#
_symmetry.space_group_name_H-M   'P 1'
#
loop_
_entity.id
_entity.type
_entity.pdbx_description
1 polymer ?
#
loop_
_entity_poly.entity_id
_entity_poly.type
_entity_poly.pdbx_seq_one_letter_code
_entity_poly.pdbx_strand_id
1 'polypeptide(L)'
;MDMDLIKAILSLLLILLVIVTIFKTIINRRKQIKQRKQKWEQLDRSEQLSEDEKILEVFSFADQQMNEQVRLLLIEGKKVTAIKMVRDRSKLGLREAQEYVEAVQRRLLD
;
A
#
# COMPACT_ATOMS: atom_id res chain seq x y z
N MET A 1 -18.13 -14.34 61.88
CA MET A 1 -18.32 -14.15 60.42
C MET A 1 -18.87 -15.45 59.89
N ASP A 2 -20.17 -15.50 59.67
CA ASP A 2 -20.87 -16.75 59.41
C ASP A 2 -20.36 -17.39 58.12
N MET A 3 -20.11 -18.70 58.18
CA MET A 3 -19.62 -19.47 57.04
C MET A 3 -20.53 -19.29 55.81
N ASP A 4 -21.82 -19.05 56.04
CA ASP A 4 -22.80 -18.78 54.99
C ASP A 4 -22.61 -17.39 54.36
N LEU A 5 -22.23 -16.38 55.15
CA LEU A 5 -21.86 -15.05 54.64
C LEU A 5 -20.57 -15.13 53.80
N ILE A 6 -19.59 -15.93 54.24
CA ILE A 6 -18.33 -16.13 53.52
C ILE A 6 -18.57 -16.84 52.17
N LYS A 7 -19.38 -17.91 52.16
CA LYS A 7 -19.75 -18.62 50.93
C LYS A 7 -20.55 -17.74 49.97
N ALA A 8 -21.46 -16.90 50.48
CA ALA A 8 -22.21 -15.96 49.67
C ALA A 8 -21.28 -14.95 48.97
N ILE A 9 -20.31 -14.37 49.70
CA ILE A 9 -19.30 -13.45 49.15
C ILE A 9 -18.42 -14.16 48.12
N LEU A 10 -17.96 -15.38 48.41
CA LEU A 10 -17.15 -16.18 47.47
C LEU A 10 -17.93 -16.54 46.19
N SER A 11 -19.21 -16.90 46.31
CA SER A 11 -20.06 -17.18 45.15
C SER A 11 -20.27 -15.92 44.30
N LEU A 12 -20.45 -14.76 44.93
CA LEU A 12 -20.62 -13.48 44.25
C LEU A 12 -19.34 -13.09 43.50
N LEU A 13 -18.18 -13.26 44.11
CA LEU A 13 -16.88 -13.02 43.47
C LEU A 13 -16.64 -13.95 42.28
N LEU A 14 -17.03 -15.22 42.40
CA LEU A 14 -16.90 -16.20 41.31
C LEU A 14 -17.82 -15.87 40.14
N ILE A 15 -19.07 -15.50 40.41
CA ILE A 15 -20.03 -15.05 39.39
C ILE A 15 -19.53 -13.76 38.71
N LEU A 16 -19.01 -12.81 39.49
CA LEU A 16 -18.43 -11.57 38.96
C LEU A 16 -17.24 -11.84 38.03
N LEU A 17 -16.35 -12.77 38.41
CA LEU A 17 -15.21 -13.18 37.59
C LEU A 17 -15.67 -13.80 36.27
N VAL A 18 -16.64 -14.71 36.32
CA VAL A 18 -17.23 -15.34 35.13
C VAL A 18 -17.84 -14.28 34.21
N ILE A 19 -18.59 -13.31 34.75
CA ILE A 19 -19.16 -12.20 33.98
C ILE A 19 -18.07 -11.39 33.27
N VAL A 20 -16.99 -11.03 33.96
CA VAL A 20 -15.85 -10.28 33.39
C VAL A 20 -15.17 -11.06 32.26
N THR A 21 -15.01 -12.38 32.39
CA THR A 21 -14.41 -13.21 31.33
C THR A 21 -15.31 -13.33 30.11
N ILE A 22 -16.63 -13.43 30.29
CA ILE A 22 -17.61 -13.41 29.21
C ILE A 22 -17.60 -12.04 28.51
N PHE A 23 -17.55 -10.95 29.28
CA PHE A 23 -17.47 -9.58 28.75
C PHE A 23 -16.20 -9.37 27.92
N LYS A 24 -15.04 -9.84 28.42
CA LYS A 24 -13.77 -9.81 27.68
C LYS A 24 -13.85 -10.66 26.41
N THR A 25 -14.49 -11.82 26.47
CA THR A 25 -14.75 -12.70 25.31
C THR A 25 -15.61 -12.01 24.25
N ILE A 26 -16.65 -11.27 24.66
CA ILE A 26 -17.53 -10.51 23.77
C ILE A 26 -16.79 -9.31 23.13
N ILE A 27 -15.97 -8.59 23.89
CA ILE A 27 -15.20 -7.43 23.39
C ILE A 27 -14.03 -7.85 22.49
N ASN A 28 -13.34 -8.96 22.80
CA ASN A 28 -12.20 -9.45 22.04
C ASN A 28 -12.56 -9.82 20.58
N ARG A 29 -13.82 -10.22 20.34
CA ARG A 29 -14.34 -10.51 18.99
C ARG A 29 -14.56 -9.26 18.13
N ARG A 30 -14.66 -8.06 18.72
CA ARG A 30 -14.81 -6.79 17.97
C ARG A 30 -13.49 -6.19 17.48
N LYS A 31 -12.34 -6.69 17.94
CA LYS A 31 -11.04 -6.07 17.63
C LYS A 31 -10.45 -6.52 16.29
N GLN A 32 -10.85 -7.69 15.75
CA GLN A 32 -10.39 -8.14 14.43
C GLN A 32 -11.05 -7.39 13.25
N ILE A 33 -12.18 -6.72 13.46
CA ILE A 33 -12.85 -5.96 12.40
C ILE A 33 -12.07 -4.66 12.08
N LYS A 34 -11.22 -4.16 12.99
CA LYS A 34 -10.47 -2.90 12.80
C LYS A 34 -9.04 -3.05 12.26
N GLN A 35 -8.49 -4.26 12.17
CA GLN A 35 -7.21 -4.45 11.46
C GLN A 35 -7.37 -4.36 9.93
N ARG A 36 -8.58 -4.62 9.43
CA ARG A 36 -8.97 -4.25 8.06
C ARG A 36 -9.42 -2.79 7.93
N LYS A 37 -9.35 -1.94 8.97
CA LYS A 37 -9.61 -0.50 8.81
C LYS A 37 -8.34 0.32 8.77
N GLN A 38 -7.29 -0.01 9.53
CA GLN A 38 -6.01 0.71 9.35
C GLN A 38 -5.26 0.32 8.07
N LYS A 39 -5.48 -0.92 7.58
CA LYS A 39 -5.02 -1.29 6.23
C LYS A 39 -5.87 -0.64 5.13
N TRP A 40 -7.16 -0.39 5.39
CA TRP A 40 -8.08 0.12 4.36
C TRP A 40 -8.39 1.61 4.47
N GLU A 41 -7.86 2.33 5.46
CA GLU A 41 -7.75 3.80 5.44
C GLU A 41 -6.66 4.28 4.46
N GLN A 42 -5.81 3.35 4.02
CA GLN A 42 -4.88 3.52 2.89
C GLN A 42 -5.40 2.87 1.58
N LEU A 43 -6.43 2.01 1.62
CA LEU A 43 -7.01 1.37 0.42
C LEU A 43 -8.39 1.91 -0.01
N ASP A 44 -9.04 2.77 0.77
CA ASP A 44 -10.33 3.39 0.43
C ASP A 44 -10.16 4.85 -0.04
N ARG A 45 -8.91 5.31 -0.21
CA ARG A 45 -8.56 6.52 -0.99
C ARG A 45 -8.04 6.12 -2.38
N SER A 46 -8.52 5.02 -2.94
CA SER A 46 -8.20 4.61 -4.31
C SER A 46 -9.41 4.14 -5.11
N GLU A 47 -10.62 4.32 -4.58
CA GLU A 47 -11.88 3.93 -5.24
C GLU A 47 -12.79 5.12 -5.60
N GLN A 48 -12.24 6.33 -5.60
CA GLN A 48 -12.84 7.50 -6.25
C GLN A 48 -11.79 8.41 -6.91
N LEU A 49 -10.63 7.86 -7.22
CA LEU A 49 -9.68 8.51 -8.12
C LEU A 49 -9.78 7.78 -9.45
N SER A 50 -10.10 8.58 -10.45
CA SER A 50 -10.57 8.26 -11.78
C SER A 50 -9.64 7.26 -12.49
N GLU A 51 -10.14 6.52 -13.49
CA GLU A 51 -9.35 5.49 -14.21
C GLU A 51 -8.00 6.01 -14.74
N ASP A 52 -7.86 7.33 -14.85
CA ASP A 52 -6.70 8.14 -15.16
C ASP A 52 -5.60 8.20 -14.06
N GLU A 53 -5.88 7.90 -12.79
CA GLU A 53 -4.89 7.98 -11.70
C GLU A 53 -4.24 6.62 -11.36
N LYS A 54 -4.92 5.50 -11.62
CA LYS A 54 -4.29 4.15 -11.64
C LYS A 54 -3.20 4.02 -12.69
N ILE A 55 -3.23 4.89 -13.70
CA ILE A 55 -2.18 5.01 -14.71
C ILE A 55 -0.91 5.63 -14.12
N LEU A 56 -0.87 6.16 -12.89
CA LEU A 56 0.31 6.86 -12.36
C LEU A 56 1.18 6.04 -11.38
N GLU A 57 0.61 5.13 -10.57
CA GLU A 57 1.40 4.31 -9.63
C GLU A 57 2.04 3.07 -10.27
N VAL A 58 1.35 2.43 -11.22
CA VAL A 58 1.97 1.40 -12.08
C VAL A 58 3.04 2.03 -12.97
N PHE A 59 2.86 3.30 -13.33
CA PHE A 59 3.79 4.05 -14.16
C PHE A 59 5.00 4.54 -13.37
N SER A 60 4.90 4.82 -12.06
CA SER A 60 6.08 5.18 -11.25
C SER A 60 7.06 4.02 -11.02
N PHE A 61 6.57 2.79 -10.84
CA PHE A 61 7.44 1.60 -10.72
C PHE A 61 7.94 1.11 -12.09
N ALA A 62 7.11 1.21 -13.14
CA ALA A 62 7.53 0.99 -14.51
C ALA A 62 8.53 2.07 -14.97
N ASP A 63 8.39 3.31 -14.50
CA ASP A 63 9.28 4.43 -14.77
C ASP A 63 10.66 4.15 -14.19
N GLN A 64 10.78 3.61 -12.98
CA GLN A 64 12.09 3.30 -12.43
C GLN A 64 12.85 2.26 -13.27
N GLN A 65 12.19 1.17 -13.66
CA GLN A 65 12.83 0.14 -14.50
C GLN A 65 13.08 0.63 -15.94
N MET A 66 12.17 1.44 -16.49
CA MET A 66 12.31 2.01 -17.83
C MET A 66 13.41 3.07 -17.86
N ASN A 67 13.50 3.93 -16.85
CA ASN A 67 14.58 4.90 -16.68
C ASN A 67 15.94 4.21 -16.62
N GLU A 68 16.06 3.12 -15.85
CA GLU A 68 17.34 2.41 -15.75
C GLU A 68 17.78 1.81 -17.09
N GLN A 69 16.85 1.22 -17.83
CA GLN A 69 17.15 0.67 -19.16
C GLN A 69 17.46 1.78 -20.18
N VAL A 70 16.79 2.92 -20.11
CA VAL A 70 17.10 4.10 -20.93
C VAL A 70 18.49 4.63 -20.59
N ARG A 71 18.86 4.71 -19.31
CA ARG A 71 20.21 5.12 -18.87
C ARG A 71 21.29 4.19 -19.41
N LEU A 72 21.11 2.87 -19.30
CA LEU A 72 22.06 1.89 -19.85
C LEU A 72 22.26 2.08 -21.37
N LEU A 73 21.16 2.22 -22.11
CA LEU A 73 21.22 2.44 -23.56
C LEU A 73 21.86 3.79 -23.92
N LEU A 74 21.68 4.84 -23.11
CA LEU A 74 22.33 6.13 -23.30
C LEU A 74 23.84 6.06 -23.04
N ILE A 75 24.27 5.34 -22.00
CA ILE A 75 25.70 5.10 -21.71
C ILE A 75 26.37 4.33 -22.86
N GLU A 76 25.65 3.37 -23.45
CA GLU A 76 26.10 2.62 -24.63
C GLU A 76 26.06 3.42 -25.95
N GLY A 77 25.62 4.68 -25.93
CA GLY A 77 25.47 5.53 -27.13
C GLY A 77 24.28 5.15 -28.04
N LYS A 78 23.38 4.27 -27.59
CA LYS A 78 22.24 3.73 -28.35
C LYS A 78 20.95 4.54 -28.14
N LYS A 79 21.00 5.86 -28.32
CA LYS A 79 19.84 6.77 -28.09
C LYS A 79 18.60 6.40 -28.91
N VAL A 80 18.77 6.03 -30.18
CA VAL A 80 17.65 5.65 -31.06
C VAL A 80 16.92 4.39 -30.54
N THR A 81 17.68 3.42 -30.02
CA THR A 81 17.14 2.20 -29.41
C THR A 81 16.37 2.51 -28.12
N ALA A 82 16.86 3.46 -27.32
CA ALA A 82 16.17 3.93 -26.12
C ALA A 82 14.81 4.57 -26.48
N ILE A 83 14.76 5.44 -27.49
CA ILE A 83 13.52 6.07 -27.96
C ILE A 83 12.53 5.03 -28.46
N LYS A 84 13.01 4.04 -29.24
CA LYS A 84 12.16 2.95 -29.73
C LYS A 84 11.58 2.13 -28.58
N MET A 85 12.39 1.76 -27.59
CA MET A 85 11.94 0.99 -26.43
C MET A 85 10.92 1.75 -25.58
N VAL A 86 11.14 3.04 -25.32
CA VAL A 86 10.17 3.88 -24.60
C VAL A 86 8.86 3.91 -25.37
N ARG A 87 8.89 4.24 -26.68
CA ARG A 87 7.70 4.28 -27.53
C ARG A 87 6.91 2.97 -27.51
N ASP A 88 7.60 1.84 -27.65
CA ASP A 88 6.98 0.52 -27.74
C ASP A 88 6.36 0.08 -26.40
N ARG A 89 6.89 0.55 -25.25
CA ARG A 89 6.39 0.21 -23.91
C ARG A 89 5.35 1.18 -23.36
N SER A 90 5.50 2.48 -23.59
CA SER A 90 4.63 3.51 -23.05
C SER A 90 3.50 3.91 -24.01
N LYS A 91 3.52 3.41 -25.26
CA LYS A 91 2.62 3.81 -26.36
C LYS A 91 2.62 5.32 -26.65
N LEU A 92 3.62 6.05 -26.14
CA LEU A 92 3.80 7.47 -26.39
C LEU A 92 4.05 7.75 -27.88
N GLY A 93 3.70 8.94 -28.34
CA GLY A 93 4.08 9.41 -29.66
C GLY A 93 5.60 9.53 -29.79
N LEU A 94 6.11 9.54 -31.04
CA LEU A 94 7.56 9.61 -31.28
C LEU A 94 8.21 10.84 -30.60
N ARG A 95 7.51 11.98 -30.63
CA ARG A 95 7.95 13.23 -30.00
C ARG A 95 8.06 13.10 -28.48
N GLU A 96 7.05 12.51 -27.84
CA GLU A 96 6.99 12.32 -26.39
C GLU A 96 8.04 11.30 -25.91
N ALA A 97 8.25 10.23 -26.68
CA ALA A 97 9.31 9.25 -26.40
C ALA A 97 10.71 9.87 -26.51
N GLN A 98 10.93 10.77 -27.49
CA GLN A 98 12.19 11.50 -27.60
C GLN A 98 12.41 12.44 -26.41
N GLU A 99 11.39 13.21 -26.04
CA GLU A 99 11.46 14.15 -24.92
C GLU A 99 11.73 13.45 -23.59
N TYR A 100 11.13 12.27 -23.37
CA TYR A 100 11.41 11.44 -22.21
C TYR A 100 12.89 11.00 -22.15
N VAL A 101 13.42 10.44 -23.24
CA VAL A 101 14.82 10.00 -23.30
C VAL A 101 15.78 11.17 -23.11
N GLU A 102 15.46 12.35 -23.65
CA GLU A 102 16.25 13.56 -23.45
C GLU A 102 16.21 14.08 -22.02
N ALA A 103 15.06 14.01 -21.34
CA ALA A 103 14.96 14.35 -19.92
C ALA A 103 15.81 13.41 -19.05
N VAL A 104 15.80 12.12 -19.35
CA VAL A 104 16.65 11.13 -18.67
C VAL A 104 18.13 11.38 -18.95
N GLN A 105 18.48 11.70 -20.20
CA GLN A 105 19.85 12.04 -20.59
C GLN A 105 20.36 13.30 -19.87
N ARG A 106 19.52 14.33 -19.73
CA ARG A 106 19.89 15.57 -19.03
C ARG A 106 20.22 15.29 -17.57
N ARG A 107 19.35 14.56 -16.86
CA ARG A 107 19.58 14.14 -15.46
C ARG A 107 20.81 13.23 -15.26
N LEU A 108 21.29 12.57 -16.31
CA LEU A 108 22.49 11.74 -16.25
C LEU A 108 23.78 12.56 -16.35
N LEU A 109 23.71 13.76 -16.93
CA LEU A 109 24.84 14.66 -17.16
C LEU A 109 24.97 15.75 -16.07
N ASP A 110 23.93 15.93 -15.26
CA ASP A 110 23.94 16.77 -14.05
C ASP A 110 24.70 16.09 -12.90
#